data_AF-A0A5N6TU47-F1
#
_entry.id   AF-A0A5N6TU47-F1
#
_cell.length_a   1.000
_cell.length_b   1.000
_cell.length_c   1.000
_cell.angle_alpha   90.00
_cell.angle_beta   90.00
_cell.angle_gamma   90.00
#
_symmetry.space_group_name_H-M   'P 1'
#
loop_
_entity.id
_entity.type
_entity.pdbx_description
1 polymer ?
#
loop_
_entity_poly.entity_id
_entity_poly.type
_entity_poly.pdbx_seq_one_letter_code
_entity_poly.pdbx_strand_id
1 'polypeptide(L)'
;MGDIASDLPAKRKCLGVDCEKEAEALQCPTCLKLGMTDSFFCSQDCFKRNWAQHKSIHKTAQGKTQNGIFRTIIPPKVVSEPDPVTGLYNPFPTYSFTGSVRPVYPLSPMRTLPKSIRRPDWSETGIPKAERRLNRSKIDLLDPKGQEAMRKVCHLAREVLDITAAELRPGITTDYLDEVCHKACVERDVSLLVPH
;
A
#
# COMPACT_ATOMS: atom_id res chain seq x y z
N MET A 1 30.39 3.63 -45.57
CA MET A 1 29.29 4.60 -45.68
C MET A 1 28.18 4.10 -44.76
N GLY A 2 27.79 4.90 -43.76
CA GLY A 2 26.78 4.49 -42.78
C GLY A 2 25.39 4.95 -43.21
N ASP A 3 24.47 4.00 -43.35
CA ASP A 3 23.07 4.27 -43.66
C ASP A 3 22.36 4.75 -42.39
N ILE A 4 22.03 6.05 -42.34
CA ILE A 4 21.13 6.63 -41.33
C ILE A 4 19.72 6.37 -41.83
N ALA A 5 19.11 5.27 -41.38
CA ALA A 5 17.68 5.07 -41.50
C ALA A 5 16.98 6.08 -40.57
N SER A 6 16.43 7.14 -41.16
CA SER A 6 15.55 8.08 -40.47
C SER A 6 14.23 7.37 -40.16
N ASP A 7 14.09 6.91 -38.93
CA ASP A 7 12.85 6.36 -38.36
C ASP A 7 11.77 7.45 -38.40
N LEU A 8 10.75 7.28 -39.25
CA LEU A 8 9.64 8.22 -39.38
C LEU A 8 8.85 8.24 -38.06
N PRO A 9 8.68 9.39 -37.38
CA PRO A 9 7.94 9.42 -36.13
C PRO A 9 6.49 9.02 -36.38
N ALA A 10 6.01 8.01 -35.64
CA ALA A 10 4.62 7.58 -35.68
C ALA A 10 3.67 8.78 -35.59
N LYS A 11 2.69 8.85 -36.48
CA LYS A 11 1.70 9.92 -36.53
C LYS A 11 0.92 9.98 -35.22
N ARG A 12 1.21 10.98 -34.37
CA ARG A 12 0.53 11.21 -33.09
C ARG A 12 -0.53 12.29 -33.28
N LYS A 13 -1.67 12.18 -32.59
CA LYS A 13 -2.69 13.21 -32.59
C LYS A 13 -2.35 14.31 -31.60
N CYS A 14 -2.68 15.56 -31.95
CA CYS A 14 -2.52 16.69 -31.04
C CYS A 14 -3.42 16.51 -29.80
N LEU A 15 -2.91 16.86 -28.62
CA LEU A 15 -3.68 16.87 -27.37
C LEU A 15 -4.55 18.14 -27.18
N GLY A 16 -4.67 18.98 -28.21
CA GLY A 16 -5.59 20.11 -28.18
C GLY A 16 -7.05 19.62 -28.23
N VAL A 17 -7.90 20.14 -27.34
CA VAL A 17 -9.26 19.62 -27.12
C VAL A 17 -10.17 19.85 -28.33
N ASP A 18 -9.89 20.89 -29.09
CA ASP A 18 -10.53 21.21 -30.36
C ASP A 18 -9.50 21.21 -31.51
N CYS A 19 -8.57 20.26 -31.52
CA CYS A 19 -7.50 20.19 -32.51
C CYS A 19 -7.34 18.79 -33.12
N GLU A 20 -7.77 18.64 -34.38
CA GLU A 20 -7.66 17.39 -35.13
C GLU A 20 -6.33 17.25 -35.89
N LYS A 21 -5.43 18.23 -35.77
CA LYS A 21 -4.14 18.21 -36.46
C LYS A 21 -3.22 17.12 -35.89
N GLU A 22 -2.33 16.63 -36.74
CA GLU A 22 -1.22 15.78 -36.30
C GLU A 22 -0.33 16.59 -35.33
N ALA A 23 0.17 15.92 -34.29
CA ALA A 23 1.06 16.53 -33.32
C ALA A 23 2.47 16.66 -33.90
N GLU A 24 3.12 17.76 -33.58
CA GLU A 24 4.53 17.95 -33.88
C GLU A 24 5.40 17.44 -32.72
N ALA A 25 6.72 17.61 -32.79
CA ALA A 25 7.65 17.24 -31.73
C ALA A 25 7.51 18.09 -30.44
N LEU A 26 6.60 19.08 -30.43
CA LEU A 26 6.40 19.97 -29.30
C LEU A 26 5.73 19.23 -28.12
N GLN A 27 6.50 19.00 -27.06
CA GLN A 27 6.06 18.35 -25.84
C GLN A 27 5.84 19.33 -24.68
N CYS A 28 4.95 18.97 -23.75
CA CYS A 28 4.80 19.73 -22.51
C CYS A 28 6.01 19.51 -21.56
N PRO A 29 6.74 20.57 -21.16
CA PRO A 29 7.90 20.43 -20.28
C PRO A 29 7.56 19.87 -18.89
N THR A 30 6.36 20.14 -18.39
CA THR A 30 5.91 19.62 -17.09
C THR A 30 5.58 18.14 -17.17
N CYS A 31 4.98 17.67 -18.26
CA CYS A 31 4.72 16.26 -18.47
C CYS A 31 6.02 15.45 -18.56
N LEU A 32 7.03 15.99 -19.26
CA LEU A 32 8.36 15.40 -19.30
C LEU A 32 8.98 15.26 -17.91
N LYS A 33 8.88 16.30 -17.07
CA LYS A 33 9.34 16.25 -15.67
C LYS A 33 8.56 15.25 -14.81
N LEU A 34 7.31 14.96 -15.16
CA LEU A 34 6.44 14.00 -14.48
C LEU A 34 6.50 12.58 -15.08
N GLY A 35 7.39 12.33 -16.04
CA GLY A 35 7.53 11.02 -16.69
C GLY A 35 6.41 10.65 -17.65
N MET A 36 5.54 11.61 -18.04
CA MET A 36 4.48 11.40 -19.03
C MET A 36 5.03 11.72 -20.44
N THR A 37 5.21 10.68 -21.26
CA THR A 37 5.84 10.80 -22.59
C THR A 37 4.88 11.19 -23.71
N ASP A 38 3.57 11.03 -23.51
CA ASP A 38 2.57 11.13 -24.60
C ASP A 38 1.93 12.52 -24.73
N SER A 39 2.65 13.58 -24.33
CA SER A 39 2.11 14.94 -24.24
C SER A 39 2.48 15.85 -25.42
N PHE A 40 1.95 15.57 -26.61
CA PHE A 40 2.34 16.29 -27.85
C PHE A 40 1.29 17.29 -28.36
N PHE A 41 1.77 18.40 -28.92
CA PHE A 41 0.95 19.47 -29.50
C PHE A 41 1.40 19.80 -30.92
N CYS A 42 0.46 20.23 -31.77
CA CYS A 42 0.75 20.60 -33.15
C CYS A 42 1.42 21.97 -33.30
N SER A 43 1.43 22.82 -32.26
CA SER A 43 2.10 24.13 -32.29
C SER A 43 2.13 24.80 -30.90
N GLN A 44 2.99 25.79 -30.74
CA GLN A 44 3.09 26.59 -29.51
C GLN A 44 1.79 27.35 -29.20
N ASP A 45 1.08 27.82 -30.22
CA ASP A 45 -0.20 28.51 -30.06
C ASP A 45 -1.31 27.55 -29.64
N CYS A 46 -1.31 26.33 -30.18
CA CYS A 46 -2.22 25.27 -29.76
C CYS A 46 -1.97 24.90 -28.29
N PHE A 47 -0.71 24.76 -27.89
CA PHE A 47 -0.34 24.51 -26.50
C PHE A 47 -0.82 25.63 -25.57
N LYS A 48 -0.57 26.89 -25.89
CA LYS A 48 -1.00 28.04 -25.06
C LYS A 48 -2.52 28.13 -24.91
N ARG A 49 -3.26 27.94 -25.99
CA ARG A 49 -4.74 27.98 -25.98
C ARG A 49 -5.33 26.85 -25.13
N ASN A 50 -4.75 25.66 -25.22
CA ASN A 50 -5.23 24.48 -24.50
C ASN A 50 -4.60 24.32 -23.10
N TRP A 51 -3.68 25.20 -22.70
CA TRP A 51 -2.94 25.11 -21.44
C TRP A 51 -3.87 25.03 -20.21
N ALA A 52 -4.95 25.80 -20.18
CA ALA A 52 -5.87 25.84 -19.05
C ALA A 52 -6.54 24.49 -18.77
N GLN A 53 -6.84 23.73 -19.83
CA GLN A 53 -7.40 22.39 -19.74
C GLN A 53 -6.31 21.34 -19.57
N HIS A 54 -5.21 21.45 -20.32
CA HIS A 54 -4.10 20.50 -20.24
C HIS A 54 -3.46 20.47 -18.84
N LYS A 55 -3.26 21.62 -18.17
CA LYS A 55 -2.67 21.65 -16.81
C LYS A 55 -3.48 20.90 -15.75
N SER A 56 -4.75 20.56 -16.03
CA SER A 56 -5.57 19.73 -15.14
C SER A 56 -5.02 18.32 -15.01
N ILE A 57 -4.45 17.75 -16.08
CA ILE A 57 -3.85 16.40 -16.03
C ILE A 57 -2.59 16.39 -15.16
N HIS A 58 -1.89 17.52 -15.03
CA HIS A 58 -0.74 17.64 -14.14
C HIS A 58 -1.16 17.57 -12.66
N LYS A 59 -2.35 18.08 -12.32
CA LYS A 59 -2.89 17.96 -10.96
C LYS A 59 -3.24 16.52 -10.61
N THR A 60 -3.84 15.80 -11.57
CA THR A 60 -4.15 14.38 -11.44
C THR A 60 -2.87 13.55 -11.33
N ALA A 61 -1.87 13.80 -12.19
CA ALA A 61 -0.60 13.08 -12.20
C ALA A 61 0.28 13.38 -10.97
N GLN A 62 0.19 14.56 -10.36
CA GLN A 62 0.93 14.93 -9.14
C GLN A 62 0.28 14.41 -7.84
N GLY A 63 -0.81 13.62 -7.90
CA GLY A 63 -1.56 13.23 -6.71
C GLY A 63 -2.18 14.42 -5.96
N LYS A 64 -2.20 15.61 -6.57
CA LYS A 64 -2.90 16.80 -6.08
C LYS A 64 -4.35 16.78 -6.54
N THR A 65 -5.02 15.64 -6.41
CA THR A 65 -6.46 15.62 -6.25
C THR A 65 -6.76 16.16 -4.87
N GLN A 66 -6.88 17.48 -4.81
CA GLN A 66 -7.47 18.31 -3.75
C GLN A 66 -7.62 17.62 -2.38
N ASN A 67 -6.80 18.03 -1.41
CA ASN A 67 -7.05 17.89 0.04
C ASN A 67 -8.30 18.70 0.48
N GLY A 68 -9.40 18.58 -0.27
CA GLY A 68 -10.61 19.37 -0.12
C GLY A 68 -11.81 18.48 0.18
N ILE A 69 -12.76 19.08 0.90
CA ILE A 69 -14.05 18.53 1.34
C ILE A 69 -14.84 17.80 0.23
N PHE A 70 -14.54 18.04 -1.05
CA PHE A 70 -15.12 17.36 -2.22
C PHE A 70 -14.89 15.84 -2.30
N ARG A 71 -13.84 15.30 -1.64
CA ARG A 71 -13.56 13.85 -1.63
C ARG A 71 -14.64 13.03 -0.90
N THR A 72 -15.40 13.65 -0.01
CA THR A 72 -16.51 13.04 0.72
C THR A 72 -17.80 12.98 -0.11
N ILE A 73 -17.93 13.87 -1.10
CA ILE A 73 -19.19 14.05 -1.85
C ILE A 73 -19.24 13.16 -3.10
N ILE A 74 -18.11 12.94 -3.78
CA ILE A 74 -18.03 12.06 -4.96
C ILE A 74 -16.70 11.31 -4.92
N PRO A 75 -16.66 10.03 -4.48
CA PRO A 75 -15.44 9.24 -4.58
C PRO A 75 -15.12 9.03 -6.07
N PRO A 76 -13.92 9.38 -6.55
CA PRO A 76 -13.53 9.06 -7.91
C PRO A 76 -13.52 7.53 -8.06
N LYS A 77 -14.18 7.04 -9.11
CA LYS A 77 -14.32 5.61 -9.45
C LYS A 77 -12.99 5.07 -10.03
N VAL A 78 -11.89 5.29 -9.32
CA VAL A 78 -10.57 4.77 -9.67
C VAL A 78 -10.48 3.42 -9.01
N VAL A 79 -10.70 2.36 -9.78
CA VAL A 79 -10.43 0.99 -9.37
C VAL A 79 -8.96 0.73 -9.66
N SER A 80 -8.18 0.34 -8.65
CA SER A 80 -6.87 -0.24 -8.87
C SER A 80 -7.06 -1.60 -9.52
N GLU A 81 -6.88 -1.68 -10.83
CA GLU A 81 -6.90 -2.97 -11.51
C GLU A 81 -5.73 -3.83 -11.02
N PRO A 82 -5.92 -5.14 -10.81
CA PRO A 82 -4.83 -6.06 -10.52
C PRO A 82 -3.74 -5.99 -11.57
N ASP A 83 -2.49 -6.01 -11.13
CA ASP A 83 -1.34 -6.14 -12.01
C ASP A 83 -1.50 -7.44 -12.84
N PRO A 84 -1.36 -7.38 -14.17
CA PRO A 84 -1.66 -8.50 -15.04
C PRO A 84 -0.67 -9.67 -14.90
N VAL A 85 0.50 -9.45 -14.30
CA VAL A 85 1.54 -10.47 -14.11
C VAL A 85 1.43 -11.12 -12.74
N THR A 86 1.25 -10.31 -11.71
CA THR A 86 1.30 -10.74 -10.31
C THR A 86 -0.07 -10.90 -9.67
N GLY A 87 -1.13 -10.34 -10.28
CA GLY A 87 -2.47 -10.28 -9.71
C GLY A 87 -2.58 -9.36 -8.49
N LEU A 88 -1.53 -8.61 -8.18
CA LEU A 88 -1.45 -7.77 -7.00
C LEU A 88 -2.07 -6.39 -7.24
N TYR A 89 -2.69 -5.81 -6.22
CA TYR A 89 -3.28 -4.46 -6.31
C TYR A 89 -3.22 -3.68 -5.00
N ASN A 90 -3.44 -2.37 -5.10
CA ASN A 90 -3.57 -1.47 -3.96
C ASN A 90 -5.03 -1.01 -3.82
N PRO A 91 -5.80 -1.47 -2.82
CA PRO A 91 -7.22 -1.15 -2.67
C PRO A 91 -7.51 0.33 -2.36
N PHE A 92 -6.48 1.14 -2.11
CA PHE A 92 -6.60 2.56 -1.83
C PHE A 92 -5.86 3.40 -2.91
N PRO A 93 -6.27 3.31 -4.20
CA PRO A 93 -5.53 3.93 -5.30
C PRO A 93 -5.50 5.46 -5.24
N THR A 94 -6.49 6.05 -4.58
CA THR A 94 -6.64 7.49 -4.49
C THR A 94 -5.97 8.05 -3.23
N TYR A 95 -5.61 7.21 -2.26
CA TYR A 95 -5.10 7.64 -0.96
C TYR A 95 -3.69 8.23 -1.09
N SER A 96 -3.47 9.39 -0.50
CA SER A 96 -2.18 10.10 -0.53
C SER A 96 -1.26 9.57 0.56
N PHE A 97 -0.43 8.58 0.22
CA PHE A 97 0.58 8.02 1.14
C PHE A 97 1.72 9.01 1.41
N THR A 98 2.26 8.98 2.62
CA THR A 98 3.34 9.86 3.07
C THR A 98 4.72 9.46 2.58
N GLY A 99 4.91 8.20 2.17
CA GLY A 99 6.19 7.65 1.72
C GLY A 99 6.06 6.74 0.49
N SER A 100 7.06 5.92 0.23
CA SER A 100 7.09 4.97 -0.91
C SER A 100 6.35 3.65 -0.64
N VAL A 101 6.15 3.28 0.62
CA VAL A 101 5.49 2.02 0.99
C VAL A 101 4.03 2.02 0.53
N ARG A 102 3.58 0.91 -0.08
CA ARG A 102 2.21 0.70 -0.55
C ARG A 102 1.67 -0.63 -0.02
N PRO A 103 0.37 -0.73 0.26
CA PRO A 103 -0.23 -2.02 0.58
C PRO A 103 -0.26 -2.91 -0.65
N VAL A 104 -0.10 -4.21 -0.43
CA VAL A 104 -0.10 -5.25 -1.46
C VAL A 104 -1.21 -6.24 -1.14
N TYR A 105 -2.19 -6.34 -2.04
CA TYR A 105 -3.33 -7.25 -1.96
C TYR A 105 -3.34 -8.21 -3.17
N PRO A 106 -4.00 -9.39 -3.09
CA PRO A 106 -4.75 -9.90 -1.93
C PRO A 106 -3.83 -10.32 -0.79
N LEU A 107 -4.32 -10.20 0.44
CA LEU A 107 -3.67 -10.80 1.60
C LEU A 107 -3.83 -12.31 1.56
N SER A 108 -2.93 -13.03 2.23
CA SER A 108 -3.13 -14.46 2.44
C SER A 108 -4.43 -14.72 3.23
N PRO A 109 -5.08 -15.89 3.02
CA PRO A 109 -6.19 -16.30 3.86
C PRO A 109 -5.80 -16.34 5.34
N MET A 110 -6.75 -16.02 6.22
CA MET A 110 -6.51 -16.05 7.66
C MET A 110 -6.03 -17.43 8.12
N ARG A 111 -4.87 -17.46 8.79
CA ARG A 111 -4.28 -18.69 9.33
C ARG A 111 -5.06 -19.15 10.56
N THR A 112 -5.32 -20.46 10.66
CA THR A 112 -6.13 -21.03 11.75
C THR A 112 -5.26 -21.40 12.94
N LEU A 113 -5.86 -21.33 14.14
CA LEU A 113 -5.24 -21.78 15.39
C LEU A 113 -5.87 -23.10 15.85
N PRO A 114 -5.07 -24.10 16.28
CA PRO A 114 -5.59 -25.29 16.95
C PRO A 114 -6.52 -24.96 18.12
N LYS A 115 -7.49 -25.84 18.38
CA LYS A 115 -8.46 -25.66 19.48
C LYS A 115 -7.83 -25.87 20.88
N SER A 116 -6.66 -26.51 20.95
CA SER A 116 -5.92 -26.73 22.20
C SER A 116 -5.36 -25.44 22.80
N ILE A 117 -5.01 -24.47 21.95
CA ILE A 117 -4.39 -23.21 22.37
C ILE A 117 -5.46 -22.31 22.97
N ARG A 118 -5.20 -21.79 24.18
CA ARG A 118 -6.08 -20.82 24.83
C ARG A 118 -6.10 -19.52 24.03
N ARG A 119 -7.30 -18.95 23.89
CA ARG A 119 -7.55 -17.75 23.10
C ARG A 119 -8.04 -16.61 24.01
N PRO A 120 -7.70 -15.36 23.71
CA PRO A 120 -8.27 -14.22 24.41
C PRO A 120 -9.74 -14.02 24.02
N ASP A 121 -10.45 -13.22 24.84
CA ASP A 121 -11.88 -12.94 24.72
C ASP A 121 -12.28 -12.26 23.40
N TRP A 122 -11.34 -11.57 22.77
CA TRP A 122 -11.53 -10.87 21.51
C TRP A 122 -11.23 -11.71 20.25
N SER A 123 -10.70 -12.93 20.39
CA SER A 123 -10.28 -13.75 19.24
C SER A 123 -11.38 -14.05 18.21
N GLU A 124 -12.63 -14.18 18.67
CA GLU A 124 -13.78 -14.44 17.79
C GLU A 124 -14.54 -13.17 17.41
N THR A 125 -14.59 -12.19 18.32
CA THR A 125 -15.48 -11.02 18.19
C THR A 125 -14.75 -9.74 17.78
N GLY A 126 -13.42 -9.72 17.84
CA GLY A 126 -12.60 -8.52 17.67
C GLY A 126 -12.78 -7.47 18.78
N ILE A 127 -13.53 -7.78 19.84
CA ILE A 127 -13.90 -6.84 20.90
C ILE A 127 -13.24 -7.26 22.22
N PRO A 128 -12.23 -6.52 22.73
CA PRO A 128 -11.58 -6.84 23.99
C PRO A 128 -12.43 -6.36 25.17
N LYS A 129 -13.30 -7.24 25.69
CA LYS A 129 -14.26 -6.91 26.76
C LYS A 129 -13.55 -6.74 28.09
N ALA A 130 -12.52 -7.55 28.36
CA ALA A 130 -11.71 -7.44 29.57
C ALA A 130 -11.02 -6.07 29.64
N GLU A 131 -10.30 -5.68 28.58
CA GLU A 131 -9.57 -4.40 28.53
C GLU A 131 -10.49 -3.19 28.61
N ARG A 132 -11.66 -3.23 27.96
CA ARG A 132 -12.66 -2.13 28.01
C ARG A 132 -13.19 -1.85 29.42
N ARG A 133 -13.10 -2.82 30.33
CA ARG A 133 -13.55 -2.70 31.72
C ARG A 133 -12.43 -2.22 32.65
N LEU A 134 -11.18 -2.20 32.19
CA LEU A 134 -10.05 -1.79 33.02
C LEU A 134 -10.10 -0.30 33.32
N ASN A 135 -9.72 0.04 34.54
CA ASN A 135 -9.48 1.43 34.92
C ASN A 135 -8.11 1.86 34.37
N ARG A 136 -8.10 2.81 33.43
CA ARG A 136 -6.88 3.30 32.74
C ARG A 136 -5.84 3.90 33.68
N SER A 137 -6.22 4.39 34.86
CA SER A 137 -5.27 4.95 35.83
C SER A 137 -4.73 3.94 36.82
N LYS A 138 -5.30 2.73 36.88
CA LYS A 138 -4.87 1.70 37.81
C LYS A 138 -3.82 0.82 37.14
N ILE A 139 -2.66 0.72 37.77
CA ILE A 139 -1.58 -0.20 37.38
C ILE A 139 -1.69 -1.45 38.26
N ASP A 140 -1.78 -2.62 37.64
CA ASP A 140 -1.84 -3.88 38.37
C ASP A 140 -0.44 -4.32 38.81
N LEU A 141 -0.32 -4.65 40.10
CA LEU A 141 0.89 -5.22 40.67
C LEU A 141 0.77 -6.74 40.64
N LEU A 142 1.60 -7.40 39.82
CA LEU A 142 1.55 -8.85 39.66
C LEU A 142 2.09 -9.58 40.90
N ASP A 143 1.38 -10.63 41.28
CA ASP A 143 1.81 -11.60 42.30
C ASP A 143 2.98 -12.46 41.76
N PRO A 144 3.67 -13.25 42.62
CA PRO A 144 4.80 -14.07 42.18
C PRO A 144 4.44 -15.03 41.04
N LYS A 145 3.20 -15.56 41.02
CA LYS A 145 2.70 -16.43 39.96
C LYS A 145 2.55 -15.68 38.63
N GLY A 146 1.96 -14.49 38.65
CA GLY A 146 1.83 -13.63 37.48
C GLY A 146 3.18 -13.19 36.93
N GLN A 147 4.13 -12.85 37.80
CA GLN A 147 5.49 -12.51 37.38
C GLN A 147 6.17 -13.68 36.68
N GLU A 148 6.02 -14.91 37.18
CA GLU A 148 6.60 -16.10 36.55
C GLU A 148 5.93 -16.42 35.20
N ALA A 149 4.61 -16.27 35.12
CA ALA A 149 3.89 -16.37 33.85
C ALA A 149 4.40 -15.34 32.83
N MET A 150 4.64 -14.10 33.25
CA MET A 150 5.20 -13.05 32.39
C MET A 150 6.63 -13.35 31.94
N ARG A 151 7.49 -13.90 32.81
CA ARG A 151 8.84 -14.33 32.40
C ARG A 151 8.76 -15.42 31.34
N LYS A 152 7.90 -16.42 31.55
CA LYS A 152 7.71 -17.52 30.60
C LYS A 152 7.21 -17.03 29.24
N VAL A 153 6.16 -16.22 29.18
CA VAL A 153 5.62 -15.72 27.90
C VAL A 153 6.62 -14.81 27.18
N CYS A 154 7.35 -13.95 27.91
CA CYS A 154 8.38 -13.09 27.32
C CYS A 154 9.57 -13.88 26.76
N HIS A 155 9.97 -14.99 27.41
CA HIS A 155 11.00 -15.88 26.89
C HIS A 155 10.55 -16.52 25.56
N LEU A 156 9.34 -17.08 25.53
CA LEU A 156 8.78 -17.68 24.32
C LEU A 156 8.62 -16.65 23.19
N ALA A 157 8.18 -15.43 23.50
CA ALA A 157 8.08 -14.35 22.53
C ALA A 157 9.44 -13.96 21.94
N ARG A 158 10.51 -13.97 22.76
CA ARG A 158 11.87 -13.74 22.28
C ARG A 158 12.31 -14.84 21.31
N GLU A 159 12.08 -16.11 21.63
CA GLU A 159 12.40 -17.21 20.71
C GLU A 159 11.70 -17.07 19.36
N VAL A 160 10.40 -16.74 19.36
CA VAL A 160 9.62 -16.51 18.13
C VAL A 160 10.19 -15.34 17.33
N LEU A 161 10.55 -14.25 18.02
CA LEU A 161 11.16 -13.09 17.39
C LEU A 161 12.50 -13.44 16.74
N ASP A 162 13.33 -14.22 17.42
CA ASP A 162 14.63 -14.64 16.91
C ASP A 162 14.50 -15.56 15.68
N ILE A 163 13.52 -16.47 15.68
CA ILE A 163 13.17 -17.31 14.51
C ILE A 163 12.71 -16.46 13.34
N THR A 164 11.81 -15.51 13.58
CA THR A 164 11.30 -14.62 12.53
C THR A 164 12.41 -13.71 11.98
N ALA A 165 13.30 -13.23 12.85
CA ALA A 165 14.44 -12.40 12.48
C ALA A 165 15.46 -13.15 11.62
N ALA A 166 15.65 -14.46 11.85
CA ALA A 166 16.55 -15.30 11.05
C ALA A 166 16.12 -15.41 9.58
N GLU A 167 14.84 -15.20 9.28
CA GLU A 167 14.31 -15.24 7.91
C GLU A 167 14.48 -13.93 7.13
N LEU A 168 14.94 -12.86 7.77
CA LEU A 168 15.08 -11.55 7.13
C LEU A 168 16.17 -11.55 6.05
N ARG A 169 15.74 -11.48 4.79
CA ARG A 169 16.60 -11.27 3.62
C ARG A 169 15.86 -10.53 2.50
N PRO A 170 16.58 -9.83 1.59
CA PRO A 170 15.95 -9.18 0.44
C PRO A 170 15.09 -10.17 -0.39
N GLY A 171 13.92 -9.70 -0.82
CA GLY A 171 12.96 -10.50 -1.58
C GLY A 171 11.92 -11.25 -0.75
N ILE A 172 12.02 -11.22 0.58
CA ILE A 172 11.00 -11.82 1.47
C ILE A 172 9.83 -10.87 1.71
N THR A 173 8.61 -11.42 1.71
CA THR A 173 7.38 -10.68 1.98
C THR A 173 7.06 -10.67 3.47
N THR A 174 6.39 -9.63 3.95
CA THR A 174 5.90 -9.57 5.32
C THR A 174 4.85 -10.64 5.61
N ASP A 175 4.10 -11.07 4.60
CA ASP A 175 3.11 -12.15 4.71
C ASP A 175 3.79 -13.51 4.98
N TYR A 176 4.95 -13.76 4.38
CA TYR A 176 5.78 -14.94 4.69
C TYR A 176 6.34 -14.87 6.11
N LEU A 177 6.83 -13.70 6.56
CA LEU A 177 7.33 -13.53 7.93
C LEU A 177 6.21 -13.75 8.96
N ASP A 178 4.99 -13.30 8.67
CA ASP A 178 3.80 -13.60 9.48
C ASP A 178 3.51 -15.10 9.54
N GLU A 179 3.66 -15.83 8.43
CA GLU A 179 3.51 -17.30 8.43
C GLU A 179 4.50 -18.01 9.34
N VAL A 180 5.77 -17.62 9.26
CA VAL A 180 6.85 -18.17 10.09
C VAL A 180 6.58 -17.86 11.56
N CYS A 181 6.21 -16.62 11.87
CA CYS A 181 5.83 -16.19 13.21
C CYS A 181 4.64 -17.03 13.73
N HIS A 182 3.56 -17.15 12.94
CA HIS A 182 2.36 -17.92 13.30
C HIS A 182 2.70 -19.39 13.61
N LYS A 183 3.48 -20.05 12.74
CA LYS A 183 3.91 -21.43 12.95
C LYS A 183 4.73 -21.59 14.22
N ALA A 184 5.72 -20.72 14.44
CA ALA A 184 6.57 -20.75 15.62
C ALA A 184 5.77 -20.56 16.93
N CYS A 185 4.67 -19.81 16.88
CA CYS A 185 3.75 -19.63 18.01
C CYS A 185 2.92 -20.89 18.28
N VAL A 186 2.33 -21.47 17.23
CA VAL A 186 1.55 -22.70 17.31
C VAL A 186 2.39 -23.86 17.85
N GLU A 187 3.63 -24.01 17.38
CA GLU A 187 4.57 -25.03 17.87
C GLU A 187 4.90 -24.93 19.36
N ARG A 188 4.74 -23.73 19.94
CA ARG A 188 5.01 -23.46 21.36
C ARG A 188 3.73 -23.48 22.21
N ASP A 189 2.60 -23.86 21.63
CA ASP A 189 1.26 -23.77 22.26
C ASP A 189 0.93 -22.36 22.77
N VAL A 190 1.50 -21.33 22.13
CA VAL A 190 1.27 -19.92 22.47
C VAL A 190 0.44 -19.27 21.38
N SER A 191 -0.62 -18.58 21.79
CA SER A 191 -1.14 -17.50 20.97
C SER A 191 -0.36 -16.24 21.36
N LEU A 192 0.23 -15.51 20.40
CA LEU A 192 0.81 -14.16 20.66
C LEU A 192 -0.26 -13.13 21.08
N LEU A 193 -1.47 -13.60 21.31
CA LEU A 193 -2.63 -12.87 21.75
C LEU A 193 -2.79 -13.23 23.23
N VAL A 194 -1.89 -12.66 24.04
CA VAL A 194 -1.70 -12.96 25.46
C VAL A 194 -3.06 -13.03 26.18
N PRO A 195 -3.45 -14.18 26.78
CA PRO A 195 -4.55 -14.21 27.73
C PRO A 195 -4.09 -13.70 29.10
N HIS A 196 -4.88 -12.82 29.71
CA HIS A 196 -4.75 -12.39 31.11
C HIS A 196 -5.07 -13.53 32.08
#